data_AF-A0A1L6R968-F1
#
_entry.id   AF-A0A1L6R968-F1
#
_cell.length_a   1.000
_cell.length_b   1.000
_cell.length_c   1.000
_cell.angle_alpha   90.00
_cell.angle_beta   90.00
_cell.angle_gamma   90.00
#
_symmetry.space_group_name_H-M   'P 1'
#
loop_
_entity.id
_entity.type
_entity.pdbx_description
1 polymer ?
#
loop_
_entity_poly.entity_id
_entity_poly.type
_entity_poly.pdbx_seq_one_letter_code
_entity_poly.pdbx_strand_id
1 'polypeptide(L)'
;MVKQGHYAGVSASKKSRQLKQHAQRQANAMIDRSTVADFLQGRYVLTQRATSALVDETMQRFLAEWAEQGVETSEDGLWDMDKITVQTLAQIAIKVPWQFYAIIIGQWSKFSRFIKKEVPALPTKQAVRLMNQDMDITSVIGQQLAVNWYLTRFSGTNQLATVTNDNIQELAKSFIDQDGISWQNVAVVYSTTPFTVETSDQSLQQWLQSLTDLTVDQL
;
A
#
# COMPACT_ATOMS: atom_id res chain seq x y z
N MET A 1 -22.71 10.65 70.70
CA MET A 1 -22.03 9.38 70.40
C MET A 1 -23.10 8.44 69.84
N VAL A 2 -23.04 7.82 68.66
CA VAL A 2 -21.96 7.41 67.75
C VAL A 2 -22.44 7.57 66.28
N LYS A 3 -21.47 7.60 65.36
CA LYS A 3 -21.46 7.98 63.93
C LYS A 3 -21.68 6.74 63.01
N GLN A 4 -21.97 7.01 61.71
CA GLN A 4 -21.82 6.14 60.50
C GLN A 4 -23.06 5.33 60.06
N GLY A 5 -23.42 5.16 58.78
CA GLY A 5 -22.74 5.46 57.50
C GLY A 5 -23.67 5.30 56.28
N HIS A 6 -23.20 5.79 55.13
CA HIS A 6 -23.84 5.87 53.81
C HIS A 6 -24.24 4.53 53.17
N TYR A 7 -25.27 4.55 52.32
CA TYR A 7 -25.21 3.93 50.97
C TYR A 7 -26.01 4.76 49.96
N ALA A 8 -25.31 5.55 49.14
CA ALA A 8 -25.86 6.11 47.91
C ALA A 8 -25.90 4.99 46.86
N GLY A 9 -27.09 4.64 46.38
CA GLY A 9 -27.27 3.66 45.31
C GLY A 9 -26.69 4.20 44.01
N VAL A 10 -25.50 3.72 43.62
CA VAL A 10 -24.91 3.98 42.31
C VAL A 10 -25.69 3.18 41.26
N SER A 11 -26.70 3.79 40.65
CA SER A 11 -27.44 3.27 39.50
C SER A 11 -26.86 3.78 38.17
N ALA A 12 -25.54 3.94 38.09
CA ALA A 12 -24.84 4.32 36.86
C ALA A 12 -23.79 3.26 36.50
N SER A 13 -24.13 2.27 35.67
CA SER A 13 -23.17 1.61 34.75
C SER A 13 -23.74 0.48 33.86
N LYS A 14 -25.04 0.13 33.90
CA LYS A 14 -25.57 -0.92 33.01
C LYS A 14 -25.69 -0.51 31.53
N LYS A 15 -26.13 0.72 31.22
CA LYS A 15 -26.30 1.18 29.83
C LYS A 15 -24.98 1.33 29.07
N SER A 16 -23.91 1.80 29.72
CA SER A 16 -22.59 1.95 29.07
C SER A 16 -21.97 0.60 28.69
N ARG A 17 -22.15 -0.45 29.52
CA ARG A 17 -21.67 -1.80 29.20
C ARG A 17 -22.40 -2.43 28.01
N GLN A 18 -23.71 -2.19 27.87
CA GLN A 18 -24.50 -2.71 26.74
C GLN A 18 -24.13 -2.02 25.41
N LEU A 19 -23.86 -0.71 25.41
CA LEU A 19 -23.35 0.01 24.24
C LEU A 19 -21.97 -0.53 23.81
N LYS A 20 -21.06 -0.80 24.76
CA LYS A 20 -19.77 -1.44 24.44
C LYS A 20 -19.95 -2.86 23.89
N GLN A 21 -20.88 -3.65 24.42
CA GLN A 21 -21.18 -5.00 23.91
C GLN A 21 -21.81 -4.99 22.52
N HIS A 22 -22.72 -4.06 22.22
CA HIS A 22 -23.29 -3.93 20.88
C HIS A 22 -22.26 -3.42 19.86
N ALA A 23 -21.42 -2.45 20.23
CA ALA A 23 -20.29 -2.02 19.40
C ALA A 23 -19.29 -3.15 19.15
N GLN A 24 -18.99 -3.98 20.16
CA GLN A 24 -18.18 -5.20 19.98
C GLN A 24 -18.85 -6.25 19.11
N ARG A 25 -20.17 -6.44 19.21
CA ARG A 25 -20.91 -7.40 18.37
C ARG A 25 -20.98 -6.99 16.91
N GLN A 26 -21.13 -5.69 16.61
CA GLN A 26 -21.04 -5.18 15.24
C GLN A 26 -19.60 -5.24 14.69
N ALA A 27 -18.59 -5.00 15.55
CA ALA A 27 -17.19 -5.18 15.19
C ALA A 27 -16.77 -6.65 14.95
N ASN A 28 -17.60 -7.61 15.41
CA ASN A 28 -17.38 -9.05 15.26
C ASN A 28 -18.26 -9.68 14.17
N ALA A 29 -18.96 -8.89 13.34
CA ALA A 29 -19.57 -9.43 12.15
C ALA A 29 -18.45 -9.92 11.23
N MET A 30 -18.41 -11.24 10.98
CA MET A 30 -17.42 -11.80 10.08
C MET A 30 -17.63 -11.21 8.68
N ILE A 31 -16.57 -10.69 8.09
CA ILE A 31 -16.58 -10.20 6.72
C ILE A 31 -16.28 -11.35 5.76
N ASP A 32 -16.92 -11.31 4.59
CA ASP A 32 -16.63 -12.26 3.52
C ASP A 32 -15.37 -11.81 2.76
N ARG A 33 -14.68 -12.77 2.14
CA ARG A 33 -13.41 -12.56 1.42
C ARG A 33 -13.50 -11.43 0.38
N SER A 34 -14.64 -11.30 -0.31
CA SER A 34 -14.87 -10.24 -1.31
C SER A 34 -14.92 -8.83 -0.73
N THR A 35 -15.10 -8.67 0.57
CA THR A 35 -15.21 -7.37 1.25
C THR A 35 -13.96 -7.00 2.05
N VAL A 36 -12.92 -7.85 2.02
CA VAL A 36 -11.67 -7.62 2.74
C VAL A 36 -10.96 -6.36 2.26
N ALA A 37 -10.92 -6.11 0.95
CA ALA A 37 -10.31 -4.92 0.38
C ALA A 37 -10.99 -3.64 0.90
N ASP A 38 -12.31 -3.55 0.79
CA ASP A 38 -13.10 -2.43 1.31
C ASP A 38 -12.92 -2.22 2.82
N PHE A 39 -12.87 -3.31 3.58
CA PHE A 39 -12.62 -3.25 5.02
C PHE A 39 -11.25 -2.65 5.31
N LEU A 40 -10.18 -3.13 4.65
CA LEU A 40 -8.83 -2.60 4.82
C LEU A 40 -8.75 -1.13 4.43
N GLN A 41 -9.40 -0.71 3.34
CA GLN A 41 -9.50 0.70 2.94
C GLN A 41 -10.11 1.57 4.03
N GLY A 42 -11.27 1.17 4.56
CA GLY A 42 -11.93 1.89 5.65
C GLY A 42 -11.05 1.99 6.90
N ARG A 43 -10.32 0.92 7.24
CA ARG A 43 -9.37 0.93 8.37
C ARG A 43 -8.19 1.85 8.10
N TYR A 44 -7.66 1.86 6.88
CA TYR A 44 -6.50 2.66 6.51
C TYR A 44 -6.79 4.14 6.66
N VAL A 45 -7.91 4.63 6.12
CA VAL A 45 -8.35 6.04 6.25
C VAL A 45 -8.43 6.48 7.71
N LEU A 46 -8.92 5.60 8.61
CA LEU A 46 -9.00 5.90 10.05
C LEU A 46 -7.63 5.94 10.75
N THR A 47 -6.59 5.37 10.15
CA THR A 47 -5.22 5.36 10.70
C THR A 47 -4.34 6.47 10.13
N GLN A 48 -4.70 7.04 8.98
CA GLN A 48 -3.98 8.15 8.38
C GLN A 48 -4.17 9.43 9.21
N ARG A 49 -3.08 10.18 9.40
CA ARG A 49 -3.08 11.49 10.04
C ARG A 49 -2.10 12.40 9.31
N ALA A 50 -2.58 13.58 8.92
CA ALA A 50 -1.77 14.71 8.47
C ALA A 50 -0.83 14.42 7.28
N THR A 51 -1.34 13.79 6.23
CA THR A 51 -0.67 13.59 4.94
C THR A 51 -1.32 14.47 3.85
N SER A 52 -0.65 14.67 2.71
CA SER A 52 -1.21 15.46 1.61
C SER A 52 -2.25 14.63 0.84
N ALA A 53 -3.22 15.30 0.20
CA ALA A 53 -4.27 14.61 -0.55
C ALA A 53 -3.71 13.66 -1.63
N LEU A 54 -2.62 14.06 -2.29
CA LEU A 54 -1.96 13.24 -3.30
C LEU A 54 -1.33 11.97 -2.72
N VAL A 55 -0.70 12.07 -1.55
CA VAL A 55 -0.14 10.90 -0.84
C VAL A 55 -1.26 9.98 -0.39
N ASP A 56 -2.34 10.53 0.17
CA ASP A 56 -3.49 9.76 0.65
C ASP A 56 -4.14 8.97 -0.48
N GLU A 57 -4.42 9.63 -1.61
CA GLU A 57 -5.02 9.00 -2.78
C GLU A 57 -4.09 7.93 -3.37
N THR A 58 -2.79 8.22 -3.47
CA THR A 58 -1.80 7.27 -4.00
C THR A 58 -1.73 6.01 -3.14
N MET A 59 -1.66 6.17 -1.82
CA MET A 59 -1.58 5.05 -0.90
C MET A 59 -2.90 4.27 -0.79
N GLN A 60 -4.05 4.95 -0.94
CA GLN A 60 -5.35 4.28 -1.03
C GLN A 60 -5.44 3.41 -2.30
N ARG A 61 -5.05 3.95 -3.46
CA ARG A 61 -5.00 3.20 -4.72
C ARG A 61 -4.06 1.99 -4.61
N PHE A 62 -2.87 2.19 -4.04
CA PHE A 62 -1.94 1.08 -3.80
C PHE A 62 -2.50 0.02 -2.85
N LEU A 63 -3.13 0.44 -1.75
CA LEU A 63 -3.75 -0.50 -0.81
C LEU A 63 -4.90 -1.29 -1.45
N ALA A 64 -5.64 -0.71 -2.40
CA ALA A 64 -6.77 -1.38 -3.04
C ALA A 64 -6.24 -2.55 -3.87
N GLU A 65 -5.30 -2.27 -4.76
CA GLU A 65 -4.62 -3.28 -5.58
C GLU A 65 -3.90 -4.31 -4.69
N TRP A 66 -3.22 -3.87 -3.62
CA TRP A 66 -2.52 -4.77 -2.70
C TRP A 66 -3.46 -5.72 -1.98
N ALA A 67 -4.61 -5.21 -1.49
CA ALA A 67 -5.59 -6.02 -0.79
C ALA A 67 -6.31 -6.99 -1.74
N GLU A 68 -6.61 -6.56 -2.96
CA GLU A 68 -7.13 -7.44 -4.02
C GLU A 68 -6.14 -8.56 -4.33
N GLN A 69 -4.85 -8.24 -4.51
CA GLN A 69 -3.80 -9.24 -4.73
C GLN A 69 -3.65 -10.20 -3.55
N GLY A 70 -3.75 -9.72 -2.31
CA GLY A 70 -3.77 -10.58 -1.13
C GLY A 70 -4.98 -11.52 -1.12
N VAL A 71 -6.15 -11.02 -1.50
CA VAL A 71 -7.36 -11.83 -1.64
C VAL A 71 -7.24 -12.84 -2.77
N GLU A 72 -6.63 -12.53 -3.90
CA GLU A 72 -6.51 -13.44 -5.04
C GLU A 72 -5.48 -14.55 -4.80
N THR A 73 -4.35 -14.19 -4.20
CA THR A 73 -3.16 -15.06 -4.12
C THR A 73 -3.10 -15.89 -2.85
N SER A 74 -3.95 -15.58 -1.85
CA SER A 74 -3.95 -16.32 -0.60
C SER A 74 -4.55 -17.71 -0.74
N GLU A 75 -3.80 -18.70 -0.29
CA GLU A 75 -4.26 -20.07 -0.08
C GLU A 75 -4.48 -20.25 1.43
N ASP A 76 -5.66 -20.75 1.83
CA ASP A 76 -6.01 -21.05 3.22
C ASP A 76 -5.74 -19.92 4.24
N GLY A 77 -5.95 -18.67 3.82
CA GLY A 77 -5.75 -17.50 4.67
C GLY A 77 -4.28 -17.16 4.94
N LEU A 78 -3.34 -17.80 4.24
CA LEU A 78 -1.92 -17.46 4.30
C LEU A 78 -1.60 -16.37 3.28
N TRP A 79 -1.21 -15.20 3.78
CA TRP A 79 -0.84 -14.03 2.98
C TRP A 79 0.68 -13.86 3.05
N ASP A 80 1.32 -13.83 1.89
CA ASP A 80 2.75 -13.59 1.76
C ASP A 80 2.97 -12.13 1.37
N MET A 81 3.45 -11.32 2.33
CA MET A 81 3.60 -9.88 2.12
C MET A 81 4.58 -9.57 0.98
N ASP A 82 5.62 -10.39 0.81
CA ASP A 82 6.61 -10.19 -0.24
C ASP A 82 6.00 -10.43 -1.61
N LYS A 83 5.37 -11.60 -1.77
CA LYS A 83 4.73 -12.00 -3.03
C LYS A 83 3.62 -11.03 -3.44
N ILE A 84 2.72 -10.68 -2.52
CA ILE A 84 1.60 -9.76 -2.79
C ILE A 84 2.14 -8.41 -3.26
N THR A 85 3.14 -7.87 -2.56
CA THR A 85 3.72 -6.56 -2.90
C THR A 85 4.37 -6.57 -4.28
N VAL A 86 5.19 -7.58 -4.59
CA VAL A 86 5.85 -7.70 -5.90
C VAL A 86 4.80 -7.84 -7.02
N GLN A 87 3.76 -8.65 -6.82
CA GLN A 87 2.70 -8.82 -7.80
C GLN A 87 1.88 -7.54 -8.01
N THR A 88 1.58 -6.82 -6.92
CA THR A 88 0.91 -5.52 -6.97
C THR A 88 1.73 -4.52 -7.78
N LEU A 89 3.02 -4.40 -7.50
CA LEU A 89 3.91 -3.48 -8.21
C LEU A 89 4.05 -3.83 -9.71
N ALA A 90 4.03 -5.12 -10.05
CA ALA A 90 4.03 -5.60 -11.44
C ALA A 90 2.70 -5.36 -12.16
N GLN A 91 1.56 -5.43 -11.47
CA GLN A 91 0.24 -5.12 -12.03
C GLN A 91 0.07 -3.64 -12.35
N ILE A 92 0.65 -2.77 -11.52
CA ILE A 92 0.57 -1.32 -11.66
C ILE A 92 1.65 -0.81 -12.62
N ALA A 93 2.85 -1.42 -12.64
CA ALA A 93 3.96 -1.21 -13.58
C ALA A 93 3.92 0.10 -14.41
N ILE A 94 3.77 -0.02 -15.73
CA ILE A 94 3.82 1.09 -16.69
C ILE A 94 2.54 1.96 -16.71
N LYS A 95 1.57 1.72 -15.81
CA LYS A 95 0.31 2.48 -15.74
C LYS A 95 0.42 3.73 -14.88
N VAL A 96 1.53 3.90 -14.15
CA VAL A 96 1.78 5.02 -13.26
C VAL A 96 3.20 5.58 -13.50
N PRO A 97 3.41 6.88 -13.24
CA PRO A 97 4.73 7.47 -13.37
C PRO A 97 5.65 7.05 -12.21
N TRP A 98 6.96 7.24 -12.34
CA TRP A 98 7.94 6.81 -11.34
C TRP A 98 7.73 7.49 -9.96
N GLN A 99 7.14 8.68 -9.92
CA GLN A 99 6.81 9.41 -8.69
C GLN A 99 5.82 8.64 -7.80
N PHE A 100 4.98 7.78 -8.37
CA PHE A 100 4.15 6.84 -7.61
C PHE A 100 5.02 6.00 -6.65
N TYR A 101 6.09 5.41 -7.18
CA TYR A 101 7.00 4.55 -6.42
C TYR A 101 7.78 5.33 -5.35
N ALA A 102 8.06 6.61 -5.58
CA ALA A 102 8.66 7.49 -4.57
C ALA A 102 7.73 7.72 -3.38
N ILE A 103 6.43 7.92 -3.62
CA ILE A 103 5.44 8.00 -2.54
C ILE A 103 5.34 6.67 -1.79
N ILE A 104 5.32 5.54 -2.51
CA ILE A 104 5.26 4.21 -1.86
C ILE A 104 6.46 4.00 -0.93
N ILE A 105 7.69 4.27 -1.40
CA ILE A 105 8.87 4.09 -0.55
C ILE A 105 8.80 5.00 0.69
N GLY A 106 8.42 6.27 0.50
CA GLY A 106 8.36 7.26 1.58
C GLY A 106 7.31 6.92 2.63
N GLN A 107 6.24 6.23 2.26
CA GLN A 107 5.20 5.78 3.20
C GLN A 107 5.36 4.32 3.64
N TRP A 108 6.33 3.56 3.13
CA TRP A 108 6.43 2.11 3.35
C TRP A 108 6.49 1.72 4.82
N SER A 109 7.24 2.45 5.65
CA SER A 109 7.33 2.15 7.09
C SER A 109 5.96 2.22 7.79
N LYS A 110 5.13 3.20 7.41
CA LYS A 110 3.76 3.33 7.95
C LYS A 110 2.83 2.27 7.38
N PHE A 111 2.91 2.06 6.06
CA PHE A 111 2.10 1.06 5.35
C PHE A 111 2.37 -0.35 5.86
N SER A 112 3.64 -0.77 5.92
CA SER A 112 4.03 -2.09 6.45
C SER A 112 3.56 -2.30 7.88
N ARG A 113 3.70 -1.30 8.76
CA ARG A 113 3.19 -1.38 10.13
C ARG A 113 1.67 -1.53 10.18
N PHE A 114 0.95 -0.81 9.31
CA PHE A 114 -0.50 -0.94 9.18
C PHE A 114 -0.88 -2.36 8.74
N ILE A 115 -0.26 -2.89 7.69
CA ILE A 115 -0.51 -4.24 7.17
C ILE A 115 -0.22 -5.32 8.23
N LYS A 116 0.96 -5.28 8.86
CA LYS A 116 1.36 -6.24 9.92
C LYS A 116 0.37 -6.27 11.08
N LYS A 117 -0.30 -5.15 11.36
CA LYS A 117 -1.27 -5.03 12.45
C LYS A 117 -2.68 -5.42 12.03
N GLU A 118 -3.16 -4.92 10.90
CA GLU A 118 -4.58 -4.98 10.54
C GLU A 118 -4.92 -6.24 9.75
N VAL A 119 -4.00 -6.79 8.92
CA VAL A 119 -4.27 -8.02 8.14
C VAL A 119 -4.49 -9.24 9.03
N PRO A 120 -3.64 -9.54 10.05
CA PRO A 120 -3.91 -10.66 10.95
C PRO A 120 -5.14 -10.46 11.86
N ALA A 121 -5.60 -9.21 11.99
CA ALA A 121 -6.76 -8.84 12.81
C ALA A 121 -8.07 -8.80 12.02
N LEU A 122 -8.06 -9.20 10.73
CA LEU A 122 -9.25 -9.23 9.90
C LEU A 122 -10.32 -10.14 10.50
N PRO A 123 -11.58 -9.68 10.61
CA PRO A 123 -12.66 -10.48 11.16
C PRO A 123 -13.21 -11.43 10.08
N THR A 124 -12.40 -12.36 9.57
CA THR A 124 -12.81 -13.35 8.55
C THR A 124 -13.16 -14.70 9.17
N LYS A 125 -13.95 -15.53 8.45
CA LYS A 125 -14.29 -16.90 8.89
C LYS A 125 -13.04 -17.76 9.13
N GLN A 126 -12.06 -17.61 8.24
CA GLN A 126 -10.74 -18.22 8.37
C GLN A 126 -9.74 -17.14 8.78
N ALA A 127 -8.98 -17.39 9.85
CA ALA A 127 -7.99 -16.44 10.33
C ALA A 127 -6.90 -16.21 9.27
N VAL A 128 -6.61 -14.94 8.98
CA VAL A 128 -5.54 -14.56 8.05
C VAL A 128 -4.22 -14.51 8.80
N ARG A 129 -3.16 -15.08 8.20
CA ARG A 129 -1.78 -15.03 8.72
C ARG A 129 -0.90 -14.34 7.71
N LEU A 130 -0.05 -13.43 8.18
CA LEU A 130 0.89 -12.72 7.33
C LEU A 130 2.31 -13.29 7.49
N MET A 131 2.93 -13.67 6.37
CA MET A 131 4.32 -14.16 6.29
C MET A 131 5.22 -13.15 5.56
N ASN A 132 6.54 -13.39 5.63
CA ASN A 132 7.58 -12.61 4.94
C ASN A 132 7.42 -11.11 5.14
N GLN A 133 7.32 -10.70 6.41
CA GLN A 133 6.95 -9.33 6.77
C GLN A 133 8.12 -8.34 6.67
N ASP A 134 9.35 -8.83 6.51
CA ASP A 134 10.58 -8.04 6.57
C ASP A 134 11.21 -7.91 5.19
N MET A 135 10.49 -7.22 4.31
CA MET A 135 10.91 -6.91 2.94
C MET A 135 11.96 -5.78 2.91
N ASP A 136 12.98 -5.95 2.07
CA ASP A 136 13.77 -4.83 1.56
C ASP A 136 13.03 -4.14 0.39
N ILE A 137 12.14 -3.19 0.74
CA ILE A 137 11.33 -2.46 -0.24
C ILE A 137 12.19 -1.64 -1.22
N THR A 138 13.37 -1.20 -0.80
CA THR A 138 14.26 -0.37 -1.62
C THR A 138 14.75 -1.17 -2.81
N SER A 139 15.23 -2.38 -2.58
CA SER A 139 15.65 -3.29 -3.65
C SER A 139 14.49 -3.69 -4.54
N VAL A 140 13.31 -3.97 -3.96
CA VAL A 140 12.10 -4.34 -4.73
C VAL A 140 11.65 -3.21 -5.65
N ILE A 141 11.55 -1.98 -5.15
CA ILE A 141 11.16 -0.82 -5.97
C ILE A 141 12.24 -0.51 -7.01
N GLY A 142 13.52 -0.55 -6.65
CA GLY A 142 14.62 -0.33 -7.61
C GLY A 142 14.57 -1.32 -8.78
N GLN A 143 14.33 -2.60 -8.49
CA GLN A 143 14.15 -3.62 -9.52
C GLN A 143 12.90 -3.39 -10.36
N GLN A 144 11.76 -3.04 -9.73
CA GLN A 144 10.53 -2.75 -10.47
C GLN A 144 10.70 -1.55 -11.40
N LEU A 145 11.36 -0.48 -10.95
CA LEU A 145 11.64 0.70 -11.78
C LEU A 145 12.52 0.35 -12.98
N ALA A 146 13.51 -0.54 -12.81
CA ALA A 146 14.32 -1.01 -13.92
C ALA A 146 13.49 -1.82 -14.93
N VAL A 147 12.66 -2.76 -14.45
CA VAL A 147 11.74 -3.54 -15.29
C VAL A 147 10.80 -2.61 -16.06
N ASN A 148 10.16 -1.67 -15.37
CA ASN A 148 9.24 -0.71 -15.99
C ASN A 148 9.91 0.12 -17.09
N TRP A 149 11.14 0.59 -16.85
CA TRP A 149 11.87 1.36 -17.85
C TRP A 149 12.11 0.53 -19.13
N TYR A 150 12.54 -0.72 -19.00
CA TYR A 150 12.72 -1.62 -20.14
C TYR A 150 11.41 -1.91 -20.87
N LEU A 151 10.32 -2.16 -20.12
CA LEU A 151 8.98 -2.37 -20.69
C LEU A 151 8.51 -1.16 -21.50
N THR A 152 8.68 0.05 -20.97
CA THR A 152 8.29 1.29 -21.66
C THR A 152 9.21 1.55 -22.86
N ARG A 153 10.53 1.46 -22.67
CA ARG A 153 11.53 1.78 -23.71
C ARG A 153 11.41 0.92 -24.96
N PHE A 154 11.09 -0.36 -24.77
CA PHE A 154 11.01 -1.37 -25.83
C PHE A 154 9.57 -1.82 -26.13
N SER A 155 8.56 -1.12 -25.62
CA SER A 155 7.15 -1.39 -25.92
C SER A 155 6.92 -1.44 -27.44
N GLY A 156 6.24 -2.50 -27.91
CA GLY A 156 5.98 -2.71 -29.34
C GLY A 156 7.18 -3.16 -30.17
N THR A 157 8.32 -3.51 -29.55
CA THR A 157 9.53 -3.99 -30.25
C THR A 157 9.92 -5.40 -29.81
N ASN A 158 10.67 -6.11 -30.67
CA ASN A 158 11.25 -7.40 -30.32
C ASN A 158 12.47 -7.29 -29.40
N GLN A 159 12.93 -6.07 -29.08
CA GLN A 159 14.13 -5.85 -28.28
C GLN A 159 13.93 -6.24 -26.81
N LEU A 160 12.69 -6.30 -26.33
CA LEU A 160 12.39 -6.76 -24.97
C LEU A 160 12.87 -8.20 -24.73
N ALA A 161 12.85 -9.06 -25.76
CA ALA A 161 13.35 -10.44 -25.67
C ALA A 161 14.87 -10.54 -25.49
N THR A 162 15.60 -9.44 -25.73
CA THR A 162 17.06 -9.37 -25.56
C THR A 162 17.47 -8.85 -24.19
N VAL A 163 16.53 -8.33 -23.40
CA VAL A 163 16.78 -7.83 -22.04
C VAL A 163 17.02 -9.02 -21.12
N THR A 164 18.21 -9.10 -20.53
CA THR A 164 18.56 -10.15 -19.58
C THR A 164 18.29 -9.71 -18.13
N ASN A 165 18.29 -10.67 -17.21
CA ASN A 165 18.23 -10.36 -15.78
C ASN A 165 19.43 -9.51 -15.33
N ASP A 166 20.60 -9.68 -15.93
CA ASP A 166 21.79 -8.89 -15.61
C ASP A 166 21.59 -7.42 -16.00
N ASN A 167 20.97 -7.15 -17.16
CA ASN A 167 20.62 -5.78 -17.57
C ASN A 167 19.67 -5.11 -16.57
N ILE A 168 18.65 -5.84 -16.11
CA ILE A 168 17.68 -5.34 -15.11
C ILE A 168 18.40 -5.04 -13.79
N GLN A 169 19.26 -5.94 -13.32
CA GLN A 169 19.99 -5.77 -12.06
C GLN A 169 20.99 -4.61 -12.13
N GLU A 170 21.69 -4.44 -13.25
CA GLU A 170 22.65 -3.35 -13.44
C GLU A 170 21.95 -1.99 -13.42
N LEU A 171 20.81 -1.87 -14.12
CA LEU A 171 19.99 -0.67 -14.09
C LEU A 171 19.42 -0.42 -12.68
N ALA A 172 18.88 -1.44 -12.02
CA ALA A 172 18.35 -1.32 -10.66
C ALA A 172 19.40 -0.82 -9.67
N LYS A 173 20.64 -1.33 -9.77
CA LYS A 173 21.78 -0.86 -8.95
C LYS A 173 22.10 0.61 -9.19
N SER A 174 21.95 1.12 -10.43
CA SER A 174 22.18 2.53 -10.72
C SER A 174 21.19 3.49 -10.04
N PHE A 175 20.03 2.97 -9.63
CA PHE A 175 19.02 3.73 -8.89
C PHE A 175 19.26 3.76 -7.38
N ILE A 176 20.13 2.90 -6.84
CA ILE A 176 20.31 2.74 -5.40
C ILE A 176 21.69 3.29 -5.00
N ASP A 177 21.70 4.19 -4.02
CA ASP A 177 22.90 4.72 -3.38
C ASP A 177 22.95 4.35 -1.89
N GLN A 178 23.78 5.04 -1.10
CA GLN A 178 23.93 4.75 0.34
C GLN A 178 22.71 5.15 1.17
N ASP A 179 21.89 6.10 0.68
CA ASP A 179 20.76 6.67 1.39
C ASP A 179 19.41 6.09 0.92
N GLY A 180 19.42 5.23 -0.11
CA GLY A 180 18.25 4.52 -0.62
C GLY A 180 18.14 4.68 -2.13
N ILE A 181 16.94 4.99 -2.64
CA ILE A 181 16.75 5.26 -4.06
C ILE A 181 17.14 6.70 -4.38
N SER A 182 18.08 6.87 -5.30
CA SER A 182 18.43 8.15 -5.89
C SER A 182 17.37 8.58 -6.91
N TRP A 183 16.37 9.34 -6.45
CA TRP A 183 15.30 9.85 -7.31
C TRP A 183 15.81 10.77 -8.43
N GLN A 184 16.95 11.41 -8.24
CA GLN A 184 17.63 12.16 -9.29
C GLN A 184 18.08 11.25 -10.44
N ASN A 185 18.69 10.09 -10.14
CA ASN A 185 19.09 9.12 -11.16
C ASN A 185 17.87 8.51 -11.87
N VAL A 186 16.83 8.18 -11.10
CA VAL A 186 15.55 7.69 -11.65
C VAL A 186 14.97 8.71 -12.63
N ALA A 187 14.89 9.99 -12.24
CA ALA A 187 14.36 11.05 -13.09
C ALA A 187 15.16 11.21 -14.40
N VAL A 188 16.49 11.15 -14.35
CA VAL A 188 17.37 11.23 -15.53
C VAL A 188 17.14 10.04 -16.48
N VAL A 189 17.00 8.83 -15.96
CA VAL A 189 16.72 7.66 -16.80
C VAL A 189 15.32 7.74 -17.40
N TYR A 190 14.32 8.07 -16.59
CA TYR A 190 12.92 8.17 -17.05
C TYR A 190 12.66 9.37 -17.98
N SER A 191 13.52 10.40 -18.00
CA SER A 191 13.39 11.47 -19.01
C SER A 191 13.62 10.99 -20.44
N THR A 192 14.27 9.83 -20.62
CA THR A 192 14.43 9.21 -21.95
C THR A 192 13.18 8.52 -22.46
N THR A 193 12.24 8.22 -21.56
CA THR A 193 10.94 7.58 -21.84
C THR A 193 9.85 8.22 -20.97
N PRO A 194 9.44 9.47 -21.28
CA PRO A 194 8.48 10.19 -20.47
C PRO A 194 7.14 9.46 -20.37
N PHE A 195 6.55 9.47 -19.17
CA PHE A 195 5.23 8.88 -18.94
C PHE A 195 4.13 9.74 -19.61
N THR A 196 3.20 9.09 -20.30
CA THR A 196 2.03 9.73 -20.91
C THR A 196 0.76 9.31 -20.18
N VAL A 197 -0.09 10.30 -19.85
CA VAL A 197 -1.38 10.04 -19.21
C VAL A 197 -2.39 9.64 -20.29
N GLU A 198 -2.63 8.33 -20.41
CA GLU A 198 -3.55 7.76 -21.41
C GLU A 198 -4.79 7.17 -20.74
N THR A 199 -5.72 8.03 -20.34
CA THR A 199 -7.02 7.61 -19.78
C THR A 199 -8.12 8.61 -20.13
N SER A 200 -9.35 8.12 -20.29
CA SER A 200 -10.56 8.94 -20.44
C SER A 200 -11.26 9.24 -19.11
N ASP A 201 -10.85 8.57 -18.02
CA ASP A 201 -11.36 8.85 -16.68
C ASP A 201 -10.72 10.12 -16.13
N GLN A 202 -11.54 11.15 -15.94
CA GLN A 202 -11.10 12.47 -15.49
C GLN A 202 -10.45 12.46 -14.10
N SER A 203 -10.96 11.65 -13.17
CA SER A 203 -10.42 11.55 -11.82
C SER A 203 -9.04 10.90 -11.85
N LEU A 204 -8.91 9.79 -12.58
CA LEU A 204 -7.63 9.11 -12.76
C LEU A 204 -6.63 10.02 -13.49
N GLN A 205 -7.07 10.75 -14.50
CA GLN A 205 -6.23 11.69 -15.25
C GLN A 205 -5.66 12.79 -14.34
N GLN A 206 -6.50 13.39 -13.49
CA GLN A 206 -6.07 14.45 -12.56
C GLN A 206 -5.05 13.95 -11.53
N TRP A 207 -5.28 12.76 -10.99
CA TRP A 207 -4.33 12.14 -10.06
C TRP A 207 -2.99 11.81 -10.73
N LEU A 208 -3.00 11.19 -11.91
CA LEU A 208 -1.78 10.90 -12.67
C LEU A 208 -1.02 12.17 -13.05
N GLN A 209 -1.73 13.23 -13.46
CA GLN A 209 -1.10 14.53 -13.74
C GLN A 209 -0.45 15.11 -12.48
N SER A 210 -1.15 15.07 -11.34
CA SER A 210 -0.63 15.55 -10.07
C SER A 210 0.64 14.79 -9.64
N LEU A 211 0.73 13.49 -9.95
CA LEU A 211 1.94 12.70 -9.74
C LEU A 211 3.08 13.13 -10.67
N THR A 212 2.82 13.37 -11.95
CA THR A 212 3.85 13.80 -12.90
C THR A 212 4.38 15.20 -12.63
N ASP A 213 3.58 16.05 -11.98
CA ASP A 213 3.96 17.41 -11.62
C ASP A 213 4.93 17.47 -10.43
N LEU A 214 5.09 16.36 -9.68
CA LEU A 214 6.05 16.27 -8.58
C LEU A 214 7.49 16.30 -9.11
N THR A 215 8.29 17.21 -8.55
CA THR A 215 9.74 17.28 -8.77
C THR A 215 10.50 16.50 -7.70
N VAL A 216 11.78 16.20 -7.96
CA VAL A 216 12.65 15.50 -7.00
C VAL A 216 12.73 16.23 -5.66
N ASP A 217 12.72 17.56 -5.65
CA ASP A 217 12.79 18.38 -4.43
C ASP A 217 11.51 18.31 -3.56
N GLN A 218 10.41 17.77 -4.11
CA GLN A 218 9.12 17.65 -3.44
C GLN A 218 8.84 16.25 -2.89
N LEU A 219 9.77 15.30 -3.09
CA LEU A 219 9.70 13.90 -2.65
C LEU A 219 10.42 13.70 -1.31
#